data_AF-A0A2E3C7L4-F1
#
_entry.id   AF-A0A2E3C7L4-F1
#
_cell.length_a   1.000
_cell.length_b   1.000
_cell.length_c   1.000
_cell.angle_alpha   90.00
_cell.angle_beta   90.00
_cell.angle_gamma   90.00
#
_symmetry.space_group_name_H-M   'P 1'
#
loop_
_entity.id
_entity.type
_entity.pdbx_description
1 polymer ?
#
loop_
_entity_poly.entity_id
_entity_poly.type
_entity_poly.pdbx_seq_one_letter_code
_entity_poly.pdbx_strand_id
1 'polypeptide(L)'
;MPVIEVSLVISKYLKKLVDVLEERAQTEGEELSSEILNPWAIDTDSPYANRPGMPLERILEIVDVDRMDILDTMIRTIINGTELPFVDAVLALRRWEHLARSQLSKASGTGQLFSPIILPADF
;
A
#
# COMPACT_ATOMS: atom_id res chain seq x y z
N MET A 1 -8.71 2.35 10.50
CA MET A 1 -7.80 1.19 10.46
C MET A 1 -6.38 1.69 10.64
N PRO A 2 -5.53 1.03 11.45
CA PRO A 2 -4.12 1.35 11.62
C PRO A 2 -3.38 1.50 10.30
N VAL A 3 -2.59 2.58 10.15
CA VAL A 3 -1.88 2.88 8.90
C VAL A 3 -0.88 1.78 8.51
N ILE A 4 -0.23 1.15 9.49
CA ILE A 4 0.68 0.02 9.23
C ILE A 4 -0.05 -1.18 8.61
N GLU A 5 -1.23 -1.53 9.12
CA GLU A 5 -2.04 -2.64 8.59
C GLU A 5 -2.54 -2.35 7.18
N VAL A 6 -3.01 -1.13 6.96
CA VAL A 6 -3.43 -0.66 5.62
C VAL A 6 -2.26 -0.78 4.65
N SER A 7 -1.06 -0.32 5.03
CA SER A 7 0.14 -0.42 4.19
C SER A 7 0.49 -1.87 3.86
N LEU A 8 0.45 -2.78 4.85
CA LEU A 8 0.78 -4.20 4.64
C LEU A 8 -0.21 -4.87 3.67
N VAL A 9 -1.51 -4.61 3.82
CA VAL A 9 -2.53 -5.18 2.93
C VAL A 9 -2.38 -4.64 1.52
N ILE A 10 -2.21 -3.32 1.35
CA ILE A 10 -2.04 -2.69 0.03
C ILE A 10 -0.78 -3.23 -0.65
N SER A 11 0.37 -3.26 0.03
CA SER A 11 1.62 -3.76 -0.57
C SER A 11 1.52 -5.23 -0.97
N LYS A 12 0.87 -6.07 -0.16
CA LYS A 12 0.59 -7.48 -0.48
C LYS A 12 -0.28 -7.61 -1.73
N TYR A 13 -1.32 -6.78 -1.86
CA TYR A 13 -2.24 -6.85 -2.98
C TYR A 13 -1.64 -6.28 -4.27
N LEU A 14 -0.98 -5.11 -4.19
CA LEU A 14 -0.26 -4.49 -5.32
C LEU A 14 0.77 -5.42 -5.92
N LYS A 15 1.57 -6.10 -5.10
CA LYS A 15 2.55 -7.07 -5.59
C LYS A 15 1.91 -8.11 -6.51
N LYS A 16 0.80 -8.72 -6.07
CA LYS A 16 0.07 -9.72 -6.87
C LYS A 16 -0.45 -9.14 -8.19
N LEU A 17 -0.97 -7.92 -8.19
CA LEU A 17 -1.51 -7.30 -9.40
C LEU A 17 -0.41 -6.92 -10.40
N VAL A 18 0.70 -6.37 -9.90
CA VAL A 18 1.85 -5.97 -10.70
C VAL A 18 2.52 -7.19 -11.32
N ASP A 19 2.73 -8.26 -10.53
CA ASP A 19 3.29 -9.53 -11.02
C ASP A 19 2.47 -10.06 -12.23
N VAL A 20 1.14 -10.02 -12.14
CA VAL A 20 0.23 -10.45 -13.22
C VAL A 20 0.30 -9.52 -14.45
N LEU A 21 0.38 -8.20 -14.23
CA LEU A 21 0.50 -7.24 -15.32
C LEU A 21 1.81 -7.38 -16.06
N GLU A 22 2.92 -7.53 -15.34
CA GLU A 22 4.25 -7.70 -15.94
C GLU A 22 4.31 -8.98 -16.78
N GLU A 23 3.78 -10.09 -16.27
CA GLU A 23 3.68 -11.35 -17.03
C GLU A 23 2.87 -11.15 -18.33
N ARG A 24 1.75 -10.43 -18.25
CA ARG A 24 0.88 -10.19 -19.41
C ARG A 24 1.53 -9.26 -20.43
N ALA A 25 2.13 -8.16 -19.97
CA ALA A 25 2.83 -7.20 -20.82
C ALA A 25 4.01 -7.85 -21.54
N GLN A 26 4.78 -8.68 -20.85
CA GLN A 26 5.87 -9.45 -21.44
C GLN A 26 5.39 -10.44 -22.51
N THR A 27 4.23 -11.05 -22.32
CA THR A 27 3.62 -11.97 -23.29
C THR A 27 3.16 -11.24 -24.57
N GLU A 28 2.63 -10.03 -24.44
CA GLU A 28 2.13 -9.21 -25.56
C GLU A 28 3.20 -8.30 -26.17
N GLY A 29 4.41 -8.25 -25.58
CA GLY A 29 5.49 -7.36 -26.03
C GLY A 29 5.23 -5.89 -25.73
N GLU A 30 4.44 -5.60 -24.69
CA GLU A 30 4.12 -4.26 -24.22
C GLU A 30 5.04 -3.84 -23.08
N GLU A 31 5.30 -2.53 -22.94
CA GLU A 31 6.02 -1.96 -21.80
C GLU A 31 5.04 -1.22 -20.88
N LEU A 32 5.14 -1.47 -19.58
CA LEU A 32 4.35 -0.80 -18.56
C LEU A 32 5.07 0.45 -18.05
N SER A 33 4.30 1.49 -17.72
CA SER A 33 4.88 2.72 -17.16
C SER A 33 5.45 2.49 -15.75
N SER A 34 6.48 3.26 -15.41
CA SER A 34 7.12 3.19 -14.09
C SER A 34 6.17 3.50 -12.94
N GLU A 35 5.14 4.31 -13.18
CA GLU A 35 4.09 4.69 -12.21
C GLU A 35 3.22 3.49 -11.78
N ILE A 36 3.10 2.47 -12.64
CA ILE A 36 2.40 1.22 -12.36
C ILE A 36 3.34 0.27 -11.62
N LEU A 37 4.57 0.13 -12.10
CA LEU A 37 5.53 -0.86 -11.62
C LEU A 37 6.15 -0.50 -10.27
N ASN A 38 6.34 0.79 -9.99
CA ASN A 38 7.09 1.24 -8.84
C ASN A 38 6.24 2.06 -7.87
N PRO A 39 6.47 1.92 -6.55
CA PRO A 39 5.86 2.81 -5.56
C PRO A 39 6.23 4.27 -5.84
N TRP A 40 5.25 5.17 -5.76
CA TRP A 40 5.49 6.61 -5.97
C TRP A 40 6.45 7.17 -4.91
N ALA A 41 7.27 8.14 -5.31
CA ALA A 41 8.18 8.80 -4.39
C ALA A 41 7.39 9.52 -3.29
N ILE A 42 7.92 9.51 -2.07
CA ILE A 42 7.37 10.24 -0.93
C ILE A 42 8.33 11.37 -0.56
N ASP A 43 7.82 12.50 -0.11
CA ASP A 43 8.65 13.56 0.45
C ASP A 43 9.21 13.10 1.81
N THR A 44 10.53 12.88 1.86
CA THR A 44 11.23 12.35 3.03
C THR A 44 11.85 13.42 3.92
N ASP A 45 11.31 14.65 3.94
CA ASP A 45 11.74 15.72 4.88
C ASP A 45 11.34 15.43 6.34
N SER A 46 11.39 14.15 6.75
CA SER A 46 11.18 13.72 8.11
C SER A 46 12.50 13.85 8.87
N PRO A 47 12.57 14.68 9.94
CA PRO A 47 13.73 14.78 10.82
C PRO A 47 14.03 13.45 11.56
N TYR A 48 13.23 12.41 11.34
CA TYR A 48 13.31 11.10 11.95
C TYR A 48 13.83 10.00 11.02
N ALA A 49 14.22 10.32 9.78
CA ALA A 49 14.69 9.34 8.78
C ALA A 49 15.84 8.43 9.26
N ASN A 50 16.65 8.89 10.22
CA ASN A 50 17.79 8.15 10.79
C ASN A 50 17.51 7.42 12.12
N ARG A 51 16.26 7.35 12.58
CA ARG A 51 15.92 6.61 13.80
C ARG A 51 15.70 5.12 13.49
N PRO A 52 16.28 4.19 14.28
CA PRO A 52 15.94 2.79 14.14
C PRO A 52 14.44 2.60 14.41
N GLY A 53 13.72 2.08 13.41
CA GLY A 53 12.32 1.71 13.54
C GLY A 53 12.11 0.50 14.45
N MET A 54 10.85 0.16 14.69
CA MET A 54 10.51 -1.11 15.34
C MET A 54 10.87 -2.28 14.41
N PRO A 55 11.45 -3.40 14.94
CA PRO A 55 11.69 -4.60 14.14
C PRO A 55 10.40 -5.12 13.50
N LEU A 56 10.49 -5.59 12.25
CA LEU A 56 9.34 -6.07 11.48
C LEU A 56 8.63 -7.23 12.19
N GLU A 57 9.40 -8.15 12.79
CA GLU A 57 8.88 -9.31 13.52
C GLU A 57 7.92 -8.88 14.62
N ARG A 58 8.30 -7.83 15.35
CA ARG A 58 7.48 -7.25 16.41
C ARG A 58 6.24 -6.54 15.88
N ILE A 59 6.33 -5.90 14.73
CA ILE A 59 5.16 -5.31 14.08
C ILE A 59 4.16 -6.42 13.73
N LEU A 60 4.64 -7.52 13.15
CA LEU A 60 3.83 -8.67 12.75
C LEU A 60 3.16 -9.39 13.93
N GLU A 61 3.75 -9.34 15.12
CA GLU A 61 3.14 -9.86 16.35
C GLU A 61 1.97 -8.99 16.88
N ILE A 62 1.95 -7.70 16.55
CA ILE A 62 1.00 -6.72 17.13
C ILE A 62 -0.17 -6.44 16.18
N VAL A 63 0.03 -6.58 14.87
CA VAL A 63 -1.03 -6.35 13.87
C VAL A 63 -2.20 -7.33 14.04
N ASP A 64 -3.40 -6.84 13.73
CA ASP A 64 -4.62 -7.63 13.76
C ASP A 64 -4.86 -8.29 12.39
N VAL A 65 -4.62 -9.60 12.33
CA VAL A 65 -4.74 -10.39 11.10
C VAL A 65 -6.18 -10.41 10.58
N ASP A 66 -7.18 -10.55 11.46
CA ASP A 66 -8.58 -10.62 11.05
C ASP A 66 -9.02 -9.30 10.39
N ARG A 67 -8.61 -8.16 10.97
CA ARG A 67 -8.88 -6.84 10.38
C ARG A 67 -8.20 -6.65 9.03
N MET A 68 -6.98 -7.16 8.87
CA MET A 68 -6.26 -7.12 7.61
C MET A 68 -6.92 -8.00 6.55
N ASP A 69 -7.40 -9.19 6.92
CA ASP A 69 -8.09 -10.10 6.00
C ASP A 69 -9.47 -9.57 5.57
N ILE A 70 -10.16 -8.84 6.46
CA ILE A 70 -11.35 -8.08 6.09
C ILE A 70 -11.02 -7.04 5.03
N LEU A 71 -9.91 -6.28 5.18
CA LEU A 71 -9.50 -5.31 4.16
C LEU A 71 -9.11 -5.99 2.84
N ASP A 72 -8.32 -7.07 2.88
CA ASP A 72 -7.96 -7.85 1.68
C ASP A 72 -9.21 -8.31 0.93
N THR A 73 -10.20 -8.81 1.67
CA THR A 73 -11.48 -9.24 1.11
C THR A 73 -12.24 -8.08 0.49
N MET A 74 -12.35 -6.93 1.17
CA MET A 74 -13.03 -5.76 0.62
C MET A 74 -12.36 -5.28 -0.67
N ILE A 75 -11.02 -5.17 -0.69
CA ILE A 75 -10.29 -4.77 -1.90
C ILE A 75 -10.59 -5.74 -3.04
N ARG A 76 -10.49 -7.05 -2.79
CA ARG A 76 -10.80 -8.08 -3.79
C ARG A 76 -12.23 -7.98 -4.31
N THR A 77 -13.21 -7.85 -3.42
CA THR A 77 -14.62 -7.76 -3.79
C THR A 77 -14.90 -6.50 -4.60
N ILE A 78 -14.33 -5.35 -4.21
CA ILE A 78 -14.49 -4.09 -4.93
C ILE A 78 -13.85 -4.20 -6.30
N ILE A 79 -12.57 -4.55 -6.39
CA ILE A 79 -11.86 -4.63 -7.67
C ILE A 79 -12.53 -5.62 -8.63
N ASN A 80 -12.97 -6.78 -8.16
CA ASN A 80 -13.65 -7.76 -9.00
C ASN A 80 -15.11 -7.39 -9.33
N GLY A 81 -15.76 -6.61 -8.45
CA GLY A 81 -17.14 -6.16 -8.65
C GLY A 81 -17.24 -4.87 -9.47
N THR A 82 -16.16 -4.10 -9.52
CA THR A 82 -16.03 -2.93 -10.40
C THR A 82 -15.55 -3.38 -11.77
N GLU A 83 -16.17 -2.89 -12.85
CA GLU A 83 -15.69 -3.08 -14.23
C GLU A 83 -14.53 -2.12 -14.56
N LEU A 84 -13.67 -1.82 -13.59
CA LEU A 84 -12.53 -0.93 -13.79
C LEU A 84 -11.49 -1.60 -14.69
N PRO A 85 -10.87 -0.86 -15.62
CA PRO A 85 -9.66 -1.33 -16.28
C PRO A 85 -8.61 -1.71 -15.24
N PHE A 86 -7.90 -2.82 -15.48
CA PHE A 86 -6.96 -3.37 -14.50
C PHE A 86 -5.83 -2.39 -14.13
N VAL A 87 -5.37 -1.59 -15.11
CA VAL A 87 -4.38 -0.53 -14.88
C VAL A 87 -4.91 0.53 -13.93
N ASP A 88 -6.18 0.95 -14.07
CA ASP A 88 -6.80 1.95 -13.20
C ASP A 88 -6.93 1.44 -11.77
N ALA A 89 -7.25 0.15 -11.60
CA ALA A 89 -7.27 -0.49 -10.29
C ALA A 89 -5.88 -0.45 -9.61
N VAL A 90 -4.81 -0.72 -10.36
CA VAL A 90 -3.44 -0.63 -9.84
C VAL A 90 -3.08 0.80 -9.49
N LEU A 91 -3.37 1.77 -10.35
CA LEU A 91 -3.09 3.19 -10.08
C LEU A 91 -3.86 3.72 -8.86
N ALA A 92 -5.11 3.30 -8.67
CA ALA A 92 -5.87 3.62 -7.48
C ALA A 92 -5.18 3.08 -6.21
N LEU A 93 -4.73 1.82 -6.24
CA LEU A 93 -3.99 1.23 -5.14
C LEU A 93 -2.61 1.86 -4.92
N ARG A 94 -1.92 2.34 -5.97
CA ARG A 94 -0.68 3.12 -5.86
C ARG A 94 -0.91 4.44 -5.13
N ARG A 95 -2.03 5.12 -5.37
CA ARG A 95 -2.41 6.33 -4.62
C ARG A 95 -2.61 6.04 -3.12
N TRP A 96 -3.27 4.93 -2.80
CA TRP A 96 -3.42 4.46 -1.41
C TRP A 96 -2.08 4.08 -0.78
N GLU A 97 -1.19 3.39 -1.51
CA GLU A 97 0.17 3.05 -1.06
C GLU A 97 0.99 4.31 -0.75
N HIS A 98 0.96 5.29 -1.66
CA HIS A 98 1.64 6.57 -1.48
C HIS A 98 1.16 7.30 -0.22
N LEU A 99 -0.15 7.35 0.01
CA LEU A 99 -0.73 7.97 1.20
C LEU A 99 -0.27 7.27 2.49
N ALA A 100 -0.33 5.93 2.53
CA ALA A 100 0.07 5.15 3.69
C ALA A 100 1.58 5.31 3.98
N ARG A 101 2.43 5.21 2.96
CA ARG A 101 3.89 5.40 3.09
C ARG A 101 4.26 6.82 3.55
N SER A 102 3.54 7.83 3.05
CA SER A 102 3.74 9.24 3.47
C SER A 102 3.38 9.50 4.93
N GLN A 103 2.42 8.74 5.49
CA GLN A 103 2.08 8.81 6.91
C GLN A 103 3.05 8.00 7.76
N LEU A 104 3.46 6.82 7.29
CA LEU A 104 4.46 5.99 7.95
C LEU A 104 5.83 6.68 8.03
N SER A 105 6.25 7.43 7.01
CA SER A 105 7.53 8.17 7.04
C SER A 105 7.58 9.27 8.12
N LYS A 106 6.40 9.73 8.56
CA LYS A 106 6.23 10.72 9.63
C LYS A 106 6.06 10.06 11.00
N ALA A 107 5.86 8.74 11.05
CA ALA A 107 5.71 8.00 12.31
C ALA A 107 7.08 7.86 13.00
N SER A 108 7.17 8.39 14.21
CA SER A 108 8.39 8.44 15.02
C SER A 108 8.38 7.46 16.21
N GLY A 109 7.29 6.70 16.39
CA GLY A 109 7.12 5.74 17.47
C GLY A 109 5.96 4.76 17.25
N THR A 110 5.88 3.73 18.11
CA THR A 110 4.94 2.60 17.97
C THR A 110 3.48 3.06 17.91
N GLY A 111 3.07 3.97 18.81
CA GLY A 111 1.71 4.49 18.80
C GLY A 111 1.31 5.16 17.47
N GLN A 112 2.27 5.78 16.77
CA GLN A 112 2.00 6.42 15.47
C GLN A 112 1.91 5.42 14.31
N LEU A 113 2.57 4.26 14.39
CA LEU A 113 2.40 3.18 13.41
C LEU A 113 0.98 2.59 13.45
N PHE A 114 0.40 2.52 14.65
CA PHE A 114 -0.94 1.99 14.87
C PHE A 114 -2.04 3.05 14.85
N SER A 115 -1.69 4.32 14.59
CA SER A 115 -2.67 5.38 14.40
C SER A 115 -3.57 5.08 13.19
N PRO A 116 -4.85 5.46 13.23
CA PRO A 116 -5.71 5.38 12.06
C PRO A 116 -5.11 6.13 10.88
N ILE A 117 -5.23 5.56 9.68
CA ILE A 117 -4.91 6.29 8.44
C ILE A 117 -5.78 7.55 8.33
N ILE A 118 -5.17 8.68 8.00
CA ILE A 118 -5.85 9.97 7.83
C ILE A 118 -6.05 10.21 6.34
N LEU A 119 -7.30 10.41 5.90
CA LEU A 119 -7.60 10.74 4.51
C LEU A 119 -7.61 12.26 4.32
N PRO A 120 -6.91 12.80 3.30
CA PRO A 120 -7.08 14.19 2.87
C PRO A 120 -8.54 14.51 2.52
N ALA A 121 -8.92 15.78 2.62
CA ALA A 121 -10.31 16.21 2.33
C ALA A 121 -10.71 16.02 0.86
N ASP A 122 -9.73 15.97 -0.04
CA ASP A 122 -9.84 15.84 -1.50
C ASP A 122 -9.49 14.42 -2.00
N PHE A 123 -9.47 13.42 -1.11
CA PHE A 123 -9.07 12.06 -1.44
C PHE A 123 -10.09 11.33 -2.33
#